data_AF-F1L1A4-F1
#
_entry.id   AF-F1L1A4-F1
#
_cell.length_a   1.000
_cell.length_b   1.000
_cell.length_c   1.000
_cell.angle_alpha   90.00
_cell.angle_beta   90.00
_cell.angle_gamma   90.00
#
_symmetry.space_group_name_H-M   'P 1'
#
loop_
_entity.id
_entity.type
_entity.pdbx_description
1 polymer ?
#
loop_
_entity_poly.entity_id
_entity_poly.type
_entity_poly.pdbx_seq_one_letter_code
_entity_poly.pdbx_strand_id
1 'polypeptide(L)'
;MVYRTIGGMLDIYFFPGPTPEEVIQQYEALVGKPTMPAYWALGFQLSRYGYKDLADQQAAIDRTRQAGIPLDAPHFDIDYMNRYMDFTTGQNWQDLGRYVQQLQQDGLHVVLIFDPAIDVTSESFTRALEKDVAFIEWPRDDLVQRDVQNLYNVTAGTKIMLGVVWPDHHTAFPDFSDPKPNTVEWWIDEYRRYHKSVPFDGLWIDMNEPANFGTNEDNPWYFENHDHPNITSLKCNVYNASDRQWDYPPFKTHSVYYYGNTSELATKTMCMLGTTKRGQDLFYNTKNLYGLYEAKATLKALYEVTQKRGACCLKVYIPGRRTLRWTLAW
;
A
#
# COMPACT_ATOMS: atom_id res chain seq x y z
N MET A 1 10.60 7.10 30.80
CA MET A 1 10.45 6.64 29.40
C MET A 1 11.80 6.11 28.93
N VAL A 2 11.84 4.98 28.24
CA VAL A 2 13.09 4.36 27.74
C VAL A 2 12.90 4.03 26.27
N TYR A 3 13.75 4.55 25.39
CA TYR A 3 13.77 4.20 23.97
C TYR A 3 14.71 3.00 23.77
N ARG A 4 14.23 1.99 23.04
CA ARG A 4 15.02 0.81 22.64
C ARG A 4 14.82 0.59 21.15
N THR A 5 15.68 1.20 20.34
CA THR A 5 15.67 0.98 18.88
C THR A 5 16.52 -0.23 18.54
N ILE A 6 16.25 -0.84 17.39
CA ILE A 6 16.97 -2.02 16.89
C ILE A 6 17.99 -1.65 15.79
N GLY A 7 18.32 -0.37 15.67
CA GLY A 7 19.20 0.18 14.65
C GLY A 7 19.09 1.70 14.54
N GLY A 8 19.79 2.27 13.56
CA GLY A 8 19.83 3.70 13.28
C GLY A 8 20.66 4.51 14.29
N MET A 9 20.45 5.82 14.29
CA MET A 9 21.05 6.75 15.26
C MET A 9 19.96 7.37 16.13
N LEU A 10 20.34 7.80 17.34
CA LEU A 10 19.46 8.61 18.18
C LEU A 10 19.54 10.06 17.71
N ASP A 11 18.54 10.48 16.93
CA ASP A 11 18.35 11.86 16.50
C ASP A 11 17.13 12.45 17.25
N ILE A 12 17.37 13.34 18.22
CA ILE A 12 16.37 13.79 19.19
C ILE A 12 16.20 15.31 19.11
N TYR A 13 14.95 15.73 18.89
CA TYR A 13 14.55 17.13 18.82
C TYR A 13 13.64 17.50 20.00
N PHE A 14 13.84 18.68 20.57
CA PHE A 14 13.02 19.20 21.68
C PHE A 14 12.28 20.46 21.23
N PHE A 15 10.98 20.50 21.50
CA PHE A 15 10.07 21.59 21.13
C PHE A 15 9.48 22.19 22.41
N PRO A 16 10.07 23.26 22.98
CA PRO A 16 9.75 23.66 24.35
C PRO A 16 8.38 24.33 24.53
N GLY A 17 7.77 24.93 23.50
CA GLY A 17 6.57 25.78 23.67
C GLY A 17 6.79 26.92 24.69
N PRO A 18 5.78 27.78 24.92
CA PRO A 18 5.14 27.61 26.23
C PRO A 18 3.75 26.98 26.18
N THR A 19 3.03 27.04 25.05
CA THR A 19 1.71 26.38 24.92
C THR A 19 1.76 25.08 24.10
N PRO A 20 0.80 24.14 24.31
CA PRO A 20 0.68 22.94 23.47
C PRO A 20 0.62 23.24 21.96
N GLU A 21 -0.06 24.31 21.55
CA GLU A 21 -0.18 24.69 20.15
C GLU A 21 1.18 25.09 19.55
N GLU A 22 2.00 25.84 20.30
CA GLU A 22 3.34 26.24 19.87
C GLU A 22 4.29 25.04 19.78
N VAL A 23 4.16 24.06 20.67
CA VAL A 23 4.89 22.77 20.57
C VAL A 23 4.58 22.09 19.24
N ILE A 24 3.29 21.99 18.88
CA ILE A 24 2.87 21.39 17.60
C ILE A 24 3.38 22.20 16.41
N GLN A 25 3.32 23.54 16.46
CA GLN A 25 3.85 24.39 15.39
C GLN A 25 5.36 24.20 15.17
N GLN A 26 6.13 24.10 16.25
CA GLN A 26 7.58 23.84 16.20
C GLN A 26 7.88 22.46 15.61
N TYR A 27 7.12 21.44 16.01
CA TYR A 27 7.22 20.10 15.44
C TYR A 27 6.88 20.07 13.95
N GLU A 28 5.76 20.67 13.54
CA GLU A 28 5.35 20.79 12.14
C GLU A 28 6.32 21.62 11.29
N ALA A 29 7.07 22.55 11.89
CA ALA A 29 8.14 23.26 11.20
C ALA A 29 9.28 22.32 10.78
N LEU A 30 9.54 21.26 11.56
CA LEU A 30 10.55 20.24 11.26
C LEU A 30 10.01 19.17 10.30
N VAL A 31 8.90 18.50 10.65
CA VAL A 31 8.39 17.35 9.87
C VAL A 31 7.50 17.75 8.70
N GLY A 32 7.05 19.01 8.71
CA GLY A 32 6.18 19.61 7.72
C GLY A 32 4.71 19.64 8.14
N LYS A 33 4.00 20.64 7.61
CA LYS A 33 2.59 20.91 7.90
C LYS A 33 1.64 19.88 7.29
N PRO A 34 0.45 19.66 7.89
CA PRO A 34 -0.62 18.87 7.31
C PRO A 34 -0.97 19.30 5.88
N THR A 35 -1.40 18.34 5.06
CA THR A 35 -1.90 18.68 3.72
C THR A 35 -3.24 19.40 3.83
N MET A 36 -3.49 20.37 2.95
CA MET A 36 -4.81 21.00 2.87
C MET A 36 -5.71 20.08 2.03
N PRO A 37 -6.78 19.51 2.60
CA PRO A 37 -7.68 18.65 1.84
C PRO A 37 -8.51 19.47 0.83
N ALA A 38 -9.11 18.77 -0.13
CA ALA A 38 -10.19 19.32 -0.94
C ALA A 38 -11.42 19.61 -0.06
N TYR A 39 -12.24 20.60 -0.42
CA TYR A 39 -13.39 20.99 0.40
C TYR A 39 -14.40 19.84 0.55
N TRP A 40 -14.67 19.10 -0.52
CA TRP A 40 -15.57 17.95 -0.52
C TRP A 40 -15.14 16.83 0.43
N ALA A 41 -13.83 16.73 0.72
CA ALA A 41 -13.32 15.69 1.62
C ALA A 41 -13.71 15.94 3.09
N LEU A 42 -14.25 17.11 3.42
CA LEU A 42 -14.84 17.41 4.73
C LEU A 42 -16.28 16.89 4.88
N GLY A 43 -16.89 16.45 3.77
CA GLY A 43 -18.24 15.91 3.72
C GLY A 43 -18.35 14.46 4.18
N PHE A 44 -19.57 13.93 4.19
CA PHE A 44 -19.81 12.54 4.56
C PHE A 44 -19.37 11.60 3.43
N GLN A 45 -18.75 10.47 3.81
CA GLN A 45 -18.16 9.52 2.89
C GLN A 45 -18.68 8.11 3.18
N LEU A 46 -18.97 7.33 2.13
CA LEU A 46 -19.55 5.99 2.24
C LEU A 46 -18.59 4.95 1.64
N SER A 47 -18.19 3.96 2.44
CA SER A 47 -17.34 2.84 2.00
C SER A 47 -17.85 1.52 2.58
N ARG A 48 -17.48 0.42 1.94
CA ARG A 48 -17.63 -0.94 2.46
C ARG A 48 -16.79 -1.90 1.61
N TYR A 49 -16.08 -2.79 2.28
CA TYR A 49 -15.55 -4.01 1.66
C TYR A 49 -16.67 -5.06 1.48
N GLY A 50 -16.73 -5.67 0.29
CA GLY A 50 -17.64 -6.76 -0.03
C GLY A 50 -18.91 -6.32 -0.77
N TYR A 51 -18.85 -5.25 -1.56
CA TYR A 51 -19.90 -4.98 -2.54
C TYR A 51 -19.82 -6.04 -3.64
N LYS A 52 -20.95 -6.69 -3.95
CA LYS A 52 -20.95 -7.86 -4.85
C LYS A 52 -20.68 -7.49 -6.31
N ASP A 53 -21.22 -6.36 -6.73
CA ASP A 53 -21.13 -5.82 -8.08
C ASP A 53 -21.47 -4.32 -8.05
N LEU A 54 -21.38 -3.68 -9.23
CA LEU A 54 -21.69 -2.27 -9.38
C LEU A 54 -23.13 -1.92 -8.97
N ALA A 55 -24.11 -2.82 -9.21
CA ALA A 55 -25.51 -2.56 -8.90
C ALA A 55 -25.77 -2.56 -7.39
N ASP A 56 -25.10 -3.43 -6.63
CA ASP A 56 -25.17 -3.47 -5.17
C ASP A 56 -24.65 -2.16 -4.55
N GLN A 57 -23.53 -1.65 -5.05
CA GLN A 57 -22.98 -0.37 -4.59
C GLN A 57 -23.84 0.83 -5.03
N GLN A 58 -24.36 0.82 -6.26
CA GLN A 58 -25.33 1.82 -6.75
C GLN A 58 -26.55 1.90 -5.81
N ALA A 59 -27.13 0.75 -5.47
CA ALA A 59 -28.27 0.68 -4.57
C ALA A 59 -27.96 1.23 -3.16
N ALA A 60 -26.73 1.03 -2.65
CA ALA A 60 -26.31 1.61 -1.38
C ALA A 60 -26.20 3.14 -1.42
N ILE A 61 -25.62 3.68 -2.49
CA ILE A 61 -25.50 5.13 -2.73
C ILE A 61 -26.89 5.76 -2.88
N ASP A 62 -27.74 5.17 -3.73
CA ASP A 62 -29.08 5.67 -4.00
C ASP A 62 -29.96 5.64 -2.76
N ARG A 63 -29.92 4.55 -1.98
CA ARG A 63 -30.66 4.47 -0.70
C ARG A 63 -30.23 5.56 0.28
N THR A 64 -28.93 5.86 0.34
CA THR A 64 -28.40 6.93 1.21
C THR A 64 -28.94 8.29 0.79
N ARG A 65 -28.90 8.60 -0.51
CA ARG A 65 -29.42 9.85 -1.08
C ARG A 65 -30.95 9.96 -0.92
N GLN A 66 -31.69 8.89 -1.18
CA GLN A 66 -33.15 8.83 -1.03
C GLN A 66 -33.61 9.03 0.42
N ALA A 67 -32.79 8.62 1.39
CA ALA A 67 -33.04 8.88 2.80
C ALA A 67 -32.79 10.34 3.21
N GLY A 68 -32.33 11.22 2.30
CA GLY A 68 -32.02 12.61 2.59
C GLY A 68 -30.72 12.82 3.38
N ILE A 69 -29.84 11.80 3.43
CA ILE A 69 -28.54 11.88 4.09
C ILE A 69 -27.55 12.54 3.12
N PRO A 70 -26.88 13.66 3.51
CA PRO A 70 -25.83 14.26 2.69
C PRO A 70 -24.70 13.26 2.43
N LEU A 71 -24.26 13.15 1.18
CA LEU A 71 -23.17 12.28 0.75
C LEU A 71 -22.30 13.03 -0.26
N ASP A 72 -21.03 13.18 0.06
CA ASP A 72 -20.06 13.89 -0.80
C ASP A 72 -19.17 12.92 -1.56
N ALA A 73 -18.77 11.79 -0.94
CA ALA A 73 -17.86 10.85 -1.61
C ALA A 73 -18.10 9.36 -1.29
N PRO A 74 -18.65 8.56 -2.23
CA PRO A 74 -18.53 7.11 -2.19
C PRO A 74 -17.10 6.63 -2.45
N HIS A 75 -16.70 5.58 -1.75
CA HIS A 75 -15.44 4.86 -1.92
C HIS A 75 -15.71 3.50 -2.54
N PHE A 76 -14.84 3.10 -3.46
CA PHE A 76 -14.87 1.76 -4.05
C PHE A 76 -13.66 0.99 -3.54
N ASP A 77 -13.94 -0.09 -2.81
CA ASP A 77 -12.96 -1.02 -2.26
C ASP A 77 -12.49 -2.00 -3.36
N ILE A 78 -11.60 -2.94 -3.04
CA ILE A 78 -10.92 -3.84 -3.98
C ILE A 78 -11.87 -4.70 -4.84
N ASP A 79 -13.16 -4.78 -4.45
CA ASP A 79 -14.21 -5.52 -5.15
C ASP A 79 -14.35 -5.10 -6.63
N TYR A 80 -14.05 -3.83 -6.97
CA TYR A 80 -14.16 -3.36 -8.35
C TYR A 80 -13.08 -3.90 -9.29
N MET A 81 -11.97 -4.37 -8.74
CA MET A 81 -10.81 -4.81 -9.49
C MET A 81 -11.05 -6.19 -10.11
N ASN A 82 -10.37 -6.51 -11.21
CA ASN A 82 -10.40 -7.86 -11.75
C ASN A 82 -9.54 -8.78 -10.89
N ARG A 83 -10.18 -9.65 -10.09
CA ARG A 83 -9.51 -10.56 -9.14
C ARG A 83 -8.46 -9.82 -8.31
N TYR A 84 -8.86 -8.67 -7.77
CA TYR A 84 -8.06 -7.84 -6.86
C TYR A 84 -6.76 -7.25 -7.44
N MET A 85 -6.55 -7.30 -8.76
CA MET A 85 -5.38 -6.71 -9.41
C MET A 85 -5.53 -5.20 -9.58
N ASP A 86 -4.58 -4.42 -9.07
CA ASP A 86 -4.56 -2.97 -9.25
C ASP A 86 -4.63 -2.56 -10.73
N PHE A 87 -5.22 -1.38 -10.97
CA PHE A 87 -5.39 -0.77 -12.30
C PHE A 87 -6.20 -1.61 -13.29
N THR A 88 -7.07 -2.48 -12.78
CA THR A 88 -8.03 -3.25 -13.58
C THR A 88 -9.48 -2.99 -13.16
N THR A 89 -10.44 -3.45 -13.95
CA THR A 89 -11.87 -3.41 -13.62
C THR A 89 -12.46 -4.78 -13.88
N GLY A 90 -13.11 -5.37 -12.88
CA GLY A 90 -13.73 -6.68 -12.97
C GLY A 90 -14.94 -6.71 -13.91
N GLN A 91 -15.31 -7.90 -14.37
CA GLN A 91 -16.42 -8.10 -15.31
C GLN A 91 -17.76 -7.53 -14.79
N ASN A 92 -18.01 -7.64 -13.48
CA ASN A 92 -19.23 -7.12 -12.83
C ASN A 92 -19.20 -5.60 -12.59
N TRP A 93 -18.13 -4.93 -13.02
CA TRP A 93 -17.86 -3.51 -12.80
C TRP A 93 -17.54 -2.75 -14.09
N GLN A 94 -17.75 -3.35 -15.26
CA GLN A 94 -17.36 -2.75 -16.56
C GLN A 94 -17.97 -1.36 -16.81
N ASP A 95 -19.16 -1.09 -16.28
CA ASP A 95 -19.82 0.21 -16.40
C ASP A 95 -19.41 1.23 -15.32
N LEU A 96 -18.45 0.88 -14.44
CA LEU A 96 -17.99 1.73 -13.35
C LEU A 96 -17.55 3.10 -13.85
N GLY A 97 -16.76 3.17 -14.93
CA GLY A 97 -16.32 4.45 -15.49
C GLY A 97 -17.47 5.38 -15.88
N ARG A 98 -18.54 4.83 -16.49
CA ARG A 98 -19.74 5.60 -16.84
C ARG A 98 -20.49 6.04 -15.59
N TYR A 99 -20.62 5.17 -14.60
CA TYR A 99 -21.32 5.50 -13.36
C TYR A 99 -20.58 6.57 -12.55
N VAL A 100 -19.24 6.50 -12.47
CA VAL A 100 -18.47 7.54 -11.79
C VAL A 100 -18.63 8.90 -12.47
N GLN A 101 -18.65 8.95 -13.81
CA GLN A 101 -18.94 10.20 -14.52
C GLN A 101 -20.33 10.75 -14.19
N GLN A 102 -21.33 9.88 -14.03
CA GLN A 102 -22.67 10.29 -13.59
C GLN A 102 -22.66 10.84 -12.16
N LEU A 103 -21.97 10.17 -11.22
CA LEU A 103 -21.81 10.67 -9.85
C LEU A 103 -21.16 12.05 -9.81
N GLN A 104 -20.14 12.27 -10.62
CA GLN A 104 -19.45 13.56 -10.74
C GLN A 104 -20.35 14.65 -11.33
N GLN A 105 -21.21 14.31 -12.30
CA GLN A 105 -22.22 15.24 -12.84
C GLN A 105 -23.29 15.59 -11.80
N ASP A 106 -23.61 14.65 -10.90
CA ASP A 106 -24.52 14.83 -9.77
C ASP A 106 -23.89 15.62 -8.60
N GLY A 107 -22.62 16.01 -8.71
CA GLY A 107 -21.89 16.79 -7.71
C GLY A 107 -21.22 15.97 -6.60
N LEU A 108 -21.15 14.65 -6.75
CA LEU A 108 -20.37 13.78 -5.86
C LEU A 108 -18.92 13.65 -6.34
N HIS A 109 -18.05 13.20 -5.45
CA HIS A 109 -16.65 12.87 -5.73
C HIS A 109 -16.39 11.38 -5.51
N VAL A 110 -15.46 10.79 -6.25
CA VAL A 110 -15.19 9.36 -6.12
C VAL A 110 -13.77 9.10 -5.63
N VAL A 111 -13.66 8.21 -4.65
CA VAL A 111 -12.39 7.70 -4.13
C VAL A 111 -12.26 6.21 -4.45
N LEU A 112 -11.12 5.82 -5.01
CA LEU A 112 -10.81 4.42 -5.34
C LEU A 112 -9.64 3.94 -4.48
N ILE A 113 -9.72 2.70 -4.00
CA ILE A 113 -8.60 2.03 -3.30
C ILE A 113 -7.56 1.52 -4.29
N PHE A 114 -6.30 1.52 -3.88
CA PHE A 114 -5.19 0.86 -4.55
C PHE A 114 -4.26 0.27 -3.49
N ASP A 115 -3.73 -0.91 -3.75
CA ASP A 115 -2.72 -1.53 -2.91
C ASP A 115 -1.33 -1.39 -3.55
N PRO A 116 -0.24 -1.52 -2.78
CA PRO A 116 1.10 -1.47 -3.35
C PRO A 116 1.53 -2.79 -3.98
N ALA A 117 0.79 -3.88 -3.76
CA ALA A 117 1.20 -5.24 -4.11
C ALA A 117 0.75 -5.61 -5.52
N ILE A 118 1.66 -5.52 -6.49
CA ILE A 118 1.35 -5.68 -7.90
C ILE A 118 1.40 -7.15 -8.30
N ASP A 119 0.28 -7.69 -8.75
CA ASP A 119 0.20 -9.06 -9.30
C ASP A 119 1.18 -9.21 -10.47
N VAL A 120 2.05 -10.23 -10.40
CA VAL A 120 3.13 -10.43 -11.37
C VAL A 120 2.64 -10.88 -12.76
N THR A 121 1.37 -11.23 -12.90
CA THR A 121 0.73 -11.57 -14.18
C THR A 121 0.02 -10.37 -14.81
N SER A 122 -0.08 -9.25 -14.10
CA SER A 122 -0.78 -8.06 -14.57
C SER A 122 -0.02 -7.31 -15.65
N GLU A 123 -0.77 -6.63 -16.52
CA GLU A 123 -0.24 -5.68 -17.49
C GLU A 123 0.52 -4.52 -16.82
N SER A 124 0.15 -4.17 -15.59
CA SER A 124 0.83 -3.14 -14.79
C SER A 124 2.26 -3.58 -14.44
N PHE A 125 2.43 -4.84 -14.02
CA PHE A 125 3.73 -5.43 -13.75
C PHE A 125 4.61 -5.52 -15.00
N THR A 126 4.05 -5.95 -16.14
CA THR A 126 4.78 -5.96 -17.41
C THR A 126 5.35 -4.58 -17.75
N ARG A 127 4.53 -3.53 -17.65
CA ARG A 127 5.00 -2.13 -17.86
C ARG A 127 6.01 -1.66 -16.82
N ALA A 128 5.94 -2.18 -15.60
CA ALA A 128 6.91 -1.89 -14.56
C ALA A 128 8.30 -2.43 -14.95
N LEU A 129 8.36 -3.66 -15.46
CA LEU A 129 9.60 -4.25 -15.97
C LEU A 129 10.15 -3.47 -17.16
N GLU A 130 9.31 -3.10 -18.13
CA GLU A 130 9.69 -2.28 -19.29
C GLU A 130 10.29 -0.93 -18.88
N LYS A 131 9.83 -0.37 -17.75
CA LYS A 131 10.26 0.92 -17.22
C LYS A 131 11.41 0.83 -16.22
N ASP A 132 12.03 -0.35 -16.02
CA ASP A 132 13.09 -0.56 -15.01
C ASP A 132 12.63 -0.06 -13.61
N VAL A 133 11.40 -0.42 -13.21
CA VAL A 133 10.90 -0.14 -11.86
C VAL A 133 11.69 -0.96 -10.85
N ALA A 134 12.11 -0.32 -9.76
CA ALA A 134 12.71 -1.05 -8.65
C ALA A 134 11.63 -1.71 -7.80
N PHE A 135 11.89 -2.93 -7.34
CA PHE A 135 11.06 -3.66 -6.39
C PHE A 135 11.87 -3.98 -5.13
N ILE A 136 11.19 -4.43 -4.07
CA ILE A 136 11.88 -5.08 -2.95
C ILE A 136 12.49 -6.39 -3.47
N GLU A 137 13.80 -6.54 -3.31
CA GLU A 137 14.55 -7.67 -3.86
C GLU A 137 15.23 -8.51 -2.78
N TRP A 138 15.55 -9.76 -3.10
CA TRP A 138 16.53 -10.54 -2.38
C TRP A 138 17.94 -9.95 -2.56
N PRO A 139 18.78 -9.92 -1.52
CA PRO A 139 20.13 -9.37 -1.63
C PRO A 139 21.02 -10.23 -2.53
N ARG A 140 20.76 -11.54 -2.60
CA ARG A 140 21.59 -12.53 -3.29
C ARG A 140 20.75 -13.63 -3.93
N ASP A 141 21.28 -14.22 -5.01
CA ASP A 141 20.60 -15.22 -5.83
C ASP A 141 20.36 -16.57 -5.13
N ASP A 142 21.19 -16.92 -4.15
CA ASP A 142 21.11 -18.17 -3.37
C ASP A 142 19.95 -18.17 -2.37
N LEU A 143 19.43 -16.99 -2.02
CA LEU A 143 18.32 -16.82 -1.08
C LEU A 143 16.95 -16.81 -1.75
N VAL A 144 16.94 -16.66 -3.07
CA VAL A 144 15.71 -16.55 -3.85
C VAL A 144 14.96 -17.88 -3.81
N GLN A 145 13.67 -17.83 -3.49
CA GLN A 145 12.76 -18.97 -3.59
C GLN A 145 12.46 -19.29 -5.07
N ARG A 146 13.36 -20.03 -5.72
CA ARG A 146 13.29 -20.31 -7.17
C ARG A 146 12.05 -21.12 -7.55
N ASP A 147 11.58 -22.02 -6.70
CA ASP A 147 10.35 -22.80 -6.96
C ASP A 147 9.12 -21.90 -7.12
N VAL A 148 9.07 -20.78 -6.38
CA VAL A 148 8.02 -19.76 -6.48
C VAL A 148 8.26 -18.84 -7.67
N GLN A 149 9.48 -18.31 -7.83
CA GLN A 149 9.78 -17.37 -8.93
C GLN A 149 9.67 -18.00 -10.32
N ASN A 150 9.96 -19.29 -10.46
CA ASN A 150 9.91 -19.99 -11.74
C ASN A 150 8.47 -20.35 -12.17
N LEU A 151 7.46 -20.10 -11.32
CA LEU A 151 6.05 -20.20 -11.71
C LEU A 151 5.67 -19.15 -12.77
N TYR A 152 6.41 -18.03 -12.82
CA TYR A 152 6.14 -16.94 -13.75
C TYR A 152 7.39 -16.63 -14.58
N ASN A 153 7.27 -16.72 -15.90
CA ASN A 153 8.38 -16.44 -16.82
C ASN A 153 8.95 -15.03 -16.66
N VAL A 154 8.12 -14.06 -16.27
CA VAL A 154 8.49 -12.65 -16.08
C VAL A 154 9.33 -12.40 -14.82
N THR A 155 9.28 -13.31 -13.83
CA THR A 155 10.09 -13.22 -12.60
C THR A 155 11.24 -14.23 -12.60
N ALA A 156 11.21 -15.22 -13.48
CA ALA A 156 12.26 -16.23 -13.61
C ALA A 156 13.65 -15.59 -13.80
N GLY A 157 14.61 -15.99 -12.98
CA GLY A 157 15.97 -15.45 -13.01
C GLY A 157 16.15 -14.05 -12.40
N THR A 158 15.10 -13.39 -11.92
CA THR A 158 15.23 -12.11 -11.21
C THR A 158 15.55 -12.32 -9.72
N LYS A 159 15.68 -11.23 -8.95
CA LYS A 159 15.74 -11.25 -7.48
C LYS A 159 14.50 -10.64 -6.83
N ILE A 160 13.43 -10.38 -7.58
CA ILE A 160 12.22 -9.75 -7.05
C ILE A 160 11.67 -10.64 -5.93
N MET A 161 11.42 -10.03 -4.77
CA MET A 161 10.84 -10.75 -3.64
C MET A 161 9.33 -10.83 -3.82
N LEU A 162 8.84 -12.06 -3.99
CA LEU A 162 7.42 -12.34 -4.23
C LEU A 162 6.68 -12.60 -2.92
N GLY A 163 5.58 -11.88 -2.73
CA GLY A 163 4.65 -12.04 -1.62
C GLY A 163 3.29 -12.52 -2.07
N VAL A 164 2.34 -12.45 -1.14
CA VAL A 164 0.93 -12.82 -1.31
C VAL A 164 0.08 -11.74 -0.64
N VAL A 165 -0.87 -11.16 -1.37
CA VAL A 165 -1.87 -10.23 -0.81
C VAL A 165 -3.23 -10.63 -1.37
N TRP A 166 -4.06 -9.71 -1.87
CA TRP A 166 -5.40 -10.02 -2.38
C TRP A 166 -5.43 -10.70 -3.76
N PRO A 167 -4.55 -10.38 -4.72
CA PRO A 167 -4.60 -11.02 -6.04
C PRO A 167 -4.41 -12.53 -6.01
N ASP A 168 -4.90 -13.19 -7.07
CA ASP A 168 -4.85 -14.65 -7.23
C ASP A 168 -3.45 -15.22 -7.53
N HIS A 169 -2.47 -14.36 -7.79
CA HIS A 169 -1.08 -14.77 -8.01
C HIS A 169 -0.15 -14.07 -7.02
N HIS A 170 1.11 -14.47 -7.04
CA HIS A 170 2.13 -13.79 -6.24
C HIS A 170 2.23 -12.32 -6.67
N THR A 171 2.56 -11.47 -5.70
CA THR A 171 2.69 -10.03 -5.90
C THR A 171 4.13 -9.57 -5.69
N ALA A 172 4.51 -8.51 -6.40
CA ALA A 172 5.76 -7.80 -6.21
C ALA A 172 5.48 -6.42 -5.61
N PHE A 173 6.40 -5.94 -4.76
CA PHE A 173 6.24 -4.69 -4.03
C PHE A 173 7.18 -3.62 -4.61
N PRO A 174 6.66 -2.60 -5.31
CA PRO A 174 7.47 -1.52 -5.88
C PRO A 174 8.24 -0.80 -4.77
N ASP A 175 9.49 -0.46 -5.05
CA ASP A 175 10.34 0.29 -4.15
C ASP A 175 10.19 1.79 -4.40
N PHE A 176 9.25 2.41 -3.68
CA PHE A 176 9.02 3.86 -3.74
C PHE A 176 10.15 4.69 -3.15
N SER A 177 11.17 4.06 -2.54
CA SER A 177 12.37 4.72 -2.06
C SER A 177 13.49 4.78 -3.11
N ASP A 178 13.28 4.20 -4.30
CA ASP A 178 14.23 4.22 -5.42
C ASP A 178 14.75 5.65 -5.65
N PRO A 179 16.08 5.87 -5.64
CA PRO A 179 16.65 7.17 -5.98
C PRO A 179 16.41 7.56 -7.45
N LYS A 180 16.13 6.59 -8.34
CA LYS A 180 15.72 6.87 -9.72
C LYS A 180 14.24 7.25 -9.79
N PRO A 181 13.83 8.06 -10.78
CA PRO A 181 12.43 8.47 -10.90
C PRO A 181 11.50 7.34 -11.40
N ASN A 182 12.06 6.25 -11.94
CA ASN A 182 11.35 5.19 -12.66
C ASN A 182 10.13 4.63 -11.91
N THR A 183 10.29 4.24 -10.65
CA THR A 183 9.18 3.69 -9.84
C THR A 183 8.05 4.70 -9.67
N VAL A 184 8.39 5.95 -9.32
CA VAL A 184 7.39 7.01 -9.12
C VAL A 184 6.71 7.39 -10.44
N GLU A 185 7.47 7.48 -11.54
CA GLU A 185 6.91 7.80 -12.85
C GLU A 185 6.00 6.69 -13.39
N TRP A 186 6.39 5.42 -13.20
CA TRP A 186 5.53 4.29 -13.55
C TRP A 186 4.23 4.35 -12.75
N TRP A 187 4.30 4.58 -11.43
CA TRP A 187 3.11 4.70 -10.58
C TRP A 187 2.16 5.81 -11.06
N ILE A 188 2.71 6.97 -11.42
CA ILE A 188 1.94 8.08 -12.00
C ILE A 188 1.32 7.67 -13.34
N ASP A 189 2.07 6.98 -14.20
CA ASP A 189 1.59 6.54 -15.51
C ASP A 189 0.45 5.52 -15.39
N GLU A 190 0.51 4.61 -14.42
CA GLU A 190 -0.56 3.65 -14.15
C GLU A 190 -1.85 4.35 -13.71
N TYR A 191 -1.78 5.28 -12.75
CA TYR A 191 -2.91 6.13 -12.39
C TYR A 191 -3.45 6.92 -13.57
N ARG A 192 -2.57 7.51 -14.39
CA ARG A 192 -2.95 8.28 -15.58
C ARG A 192 -3.65 7.41 -16.62
N ARG A 193 -3.22 6.16 -16.79
CA ARG A 193 -3.85 5.19 -17.70
C ARG A 193 -5.23 4.80 -17.17
N TYR A 194 -5.31 4.44 -15.89
CA TYR A 194 -6.56 3.98 -15.29
C TYR A 194 -7.62 5.10 -15.22
N HIS A 195 -7.21 6.34 -14.90
CA HIS A 195 -8.10 7.51 -14.84
C HIS A 195 -8.82 7.80 -16.15
N LYS A 196 -8.23 7.43 -17.30
CA LYS A 196 -8.90 7.55 -18.61
C LYS A 196 -10.12 6.64 -18.75
N SER A 197 -10.10 5.48 -18.08
CA SER A 197 -11.18 4.50 -18.10
C SER A 197 -12.17 4.73 -16.96
N VAL A 198 -11.66 4.97 -15.76
CA VAL A 198 -12.46 5.24 -14.55
C VAL A 198 -11.91 6.51 -13.91
N PRO A 199 -12.58 7.68 -14.10
CA PRO A 199 -12.14 8.90 -13.46
C PRO A 199 -12.29 8.81 -11.94
N PHE A 200 -11.43 9.50 -11.20
CA PHE A 200 -11.48 9.58 -9.74
C PHE A 200 -11.09 10.99 -9.27
N ASP A 201 -11.51 11.34 -8.05
CA ASP A 201 -11.23 12.62 -7.39
C ASP A 201 -10.27 12.46 -6.19
N GLY A 202 -10.21 11.26 -5.61
CA GLY A 202 -9.30 10.91 -4.54
C GLY A 202 -8.79 9.48 -4.66
N LEU A 203 -7.71 9.20 -3.92
CA LEU A 203 -7.05 7.89 -3.89
C LEU A 203 -6.94 7.40 -2.45
N TRP A 204 -7.31 6.15 -2.22
CA TRP A 204 -7.09 5.47 -0.96
C TRP A 204 -5.99 4.44 -1.17
N ILE A 205 -4.87 4.58 -0.44
CA ILE A 205 -3.80 3.56 -0.43
C ILE A 205 -3.88 2.75 0.86
N ASP A 206 -4.04 1.44 0.73
CA ASP A 206 -4.12 0.48 1.84
C ASP A 206 -2.99 -0.55 1.73
N MET A 207 -2.88 -1.44 2.72
CA MET A 207 -1.98 -2.58 2.76
C MET A 207 -0.49 -2.21 2.64
N ASN A 208 -0.18 -0.95 2.96
CA ASN A 208 1.10 -0.31 2.70
C ASN A 208 2.03 -0.21 3.91
N GLU A 209 1.87 -1.12 4.86
CA GLU A 209 2.87 -1.34 5.88
C GLU A 209 4.26 -1.60 5.27
N PRO A 210 4.50 -2.39 4.19
CA PRO A 210 3.59 -3.19 3.35
C PRO A 210 3.14 -4.50 4.02
N ALA A 211 1.87 -4.84 3.88
CA ALA A 211 1.30 -6.08 4.36
C ALA A 211 1.66 -7.24 3.41
N ASN A 212 1.92 -8.41 3.99
CA ASN A 212 2.10 -9.65 3.25
C ASN A 212 1.38 -10.79 3.98
N PHE A 213 0.64 -11.62 3.26
CA PHE A 213 -0.12 -12.70 3.87
C PHE A 213 0.78 -13.92 4.12
N GLY A 214 0.68 -14.45 5.33
CA GLY A 214 1.22 -15.78 5.64
C GLY A 214 2.74 -15.88 5.69
N THR A 215 3.51 -14.79 5.77
CA THR A 215 4.99 -14.89 5.82
C THR A 215 5.43 -15.90 6.90
N ASN A 216 6.25 -16.87 6.48
CA ASN A 216 6.75 -18.01 7.26
C ASN A 216 5.69 -19.07 7.67
N GLU A 217 4.41 -18.92 7.30
CA GLU A 217 3.33 -19.87 7.65
C GLU A 217 3.20 -20.97 6.59
N ASP A 218 3.19 -22.25 6.99
CA ASP A 218 3.02 -23.36 6.02
C ASP A 218 1.57 -23.55 5.57
N ASN A 219 0.62 -23.19 6.44
CA ASN A 219 -0.81 -23.24 6.18
C ASN A 219 -1.45 -21.91 6.64
N PRO A 220 -1.30 -20.83 5.86
CA PRO A 220 -1.87 -19.54 6.21
C PRO A 220 -3.39 -19.54 6.09
N TRP A 221 -4.04 -18.59 6.78
CA TRP A 221 -5.51 -18.51 6.88
C TRP A 221 -6.25 -18.53 5.54
N TYR A 222 -5.63 -18.03 4.47
CA TYR A 222 -6.26 -17.95 3.14
C TYR A 222 -6.34 -19.30 2.43
N PHE A 223 -5.67 -20.36 2.92
CA PHE A 223 -5.81 -21.71 2.35
C PHE A 223 -7.20 -22.32 2.57
N GLU A 224 -7.94 -21.80 3.55
CA GLU A 224 -9.32 -22.19 3.85
C GLU A 224 -10.33 -21.20 3.27
N ASN A 225 -9.88 -20.14 2.59
CA ASN A 225 -10.74 -19.16 1.96
C ASN A 225 -11.08 -19.58 0.53
N HIS A 226 -12.37 -19.81 0.25
CA HIS A 226 -12.83 -20.22 -1.09
C HIS A 226 -12.60 -19.18 -2.19
N ASP A 227 -12.39 -17.91 -1.83
CA ASP A 227 -12.21 -16.82 -2.79
C ASP A 227 -10.74 -16.45 -3.02
N HIS A 228 -9.81 -17.13 -2.34
CA HIS A 228 -8.37 -16.90 -2.50
C HIS A 228 -7.65 -18.23 -2.79
N PRO A 229 -6.77 -18.30 -3.81
CA PRO A 229 -6.05 -19.54 -4.11
C PRO A 229 -5.02 -19.90 -3.04
N ASN A 230 -4.64 -21.18 -2.97
CA ASN A 230 -3.63 -21.67 -2.02
C ASN A 230 -2.22 -21.36 -2.54
N ILE A 231 -1.86 -20.07 -2.53
CA ILE A 231 -0.56 -19.56 -2.97
C ILE A 231 0.50 -19.81 -1.90
N THR A 232 1.62 -20.43 -2.25
CA THR A 232 2.74 -20.64 -1.33
C THR A 232 3.20 -19.32 -0.71
N SER A 233 3.21 -19.25 0.62
CA SER A 233 3.63 -18.05 1.34
C SER A 233 5.11 -17.72 1.14
N LEU A 234 5.48 -16.44 1.26
CA LEU A 234 6.87 -16.01 1.39
C LEU A 234 7.56 -16.69 2.60
N LYS A 235 8.75 -17.26 2.40
CA LYS A 235 9.61 -17.80 3.47
C LYS A 235 10.86 -16.94 3.64
N CYS A 236 10.98 -16.31 4.82
CA CYS A 236 12.12 -15.49 5.24
C CYS A 236 13.09 -16.25 6.16
N ASN A 237 12.83 -17.52 6.42
CA ASN A 237 13.62 -18.39 7.27
C ASN A 237 14.94 -18.77 6.57
N VAL A 238 15.92 -17.85 6.65
CA VAL A 238 17.27 -18.06 6.11
C VAL A 238 18.12 -18.92 7.07
N TYR A 239 18.87 -19.86 6.49
CA TYR A 239 19.51 -20.99 7.17
C TYR A 239 20.83 -20.68 7.89
N ASN A 240 21.45 -19.51 7.65
CA ASN A 240 22.68 -19.11 8.33
C ASN A 240 22.42 -18.00 9.36
N ALA A 241 23.28 -17.94 10.39
CA ALA A 241 23.10 -16.99 11.49
C ALA A 241 23.26 -15.52 11.07
N SER A 242 24.05 -15.22 10.04
CA SER A 242 24.33 -13.86 9.57
C SER A 242 23.15 -13.22 8.83
N ASP A 243 22.36 -13.98 8.10
CA ASP A 243 21.18 -13.44 7.39
C ASP A 243 19.97 -13.38 8.34
N ARG A 244 19.86 -14.36 9.25
CA ARG A 244 18.78 -14.46 10.22
C ARG A 244 18.71 -13.26 11.18
N GLN A 245 19.83 -12.58 11.44
CA GLN A 245 19.87 -11.46 12.39
C GLN A 245 18.91 -10.30 12.05
N TRP A 246 18.52 -10.16 10.78
CA TRP A 246 17.62 -9.08 10.35
C TRP A 246 16.15 -9.34 10.70
N ASP A 247 15.69 -10.59 10.60
CA ASP A 247 14.33 -10.95 11.03
C ASP A 247 14.27 -11.27 12.55
N TYR A 248 15.42 -11.62 13.12
CA TYR A 248 15.61 -11.93 14.54
C TYR A 248 16.69 -11.02 15.15
N PRO A 249 16.39 -9.73 15.35
CA PRO A 249 17.34 -8.81 15.96
C PRO A 249 17.70 -9.27 17.38
N PRO A 250 18.93 -8.95 17.87
CA PRO A 250 19.35 -9.29 19.24
C PRO A 250 18.38 -8.82 20.33
N PHE A 251 17.64 -7.74 20.05
CA PHE A 251 16.56 -7.23 20.89
C PHE A 251 15.22 -7.35 20.16
N LYS A 252 14.33 -8.23 20.66
CA LYS A 252 12.95 -8.31 20.16
C LYS A 252 12.18 -7.04 20.55
N THR A 253 11.63 -6.36 19.55
CA THR A 253 10.75 -5.20 19.79
C THR A 253 9.45 -5.64 20.48
N HIS A 254 8.72 -4.66 21.03
CA HIS A 254 7.42 -4.95 21.65
C HIS A 254 6.42 -5.54 20.64
N SER A 255 6.44 -5.14 19.37
CA SER A 255 5.59 -5.72 18.33
C SER A 255 5.85 -7.22 18.15
N VAL A 256 7.11 -7.65 18.18
CA VAL A 256 7.46 -9.06 18.11
C VAL A 256 7.05 -9.81 19.38
N TYR A 257 7.20 -9.20 20.55
CA TYR A 257 6.85 -9.84 21.82
C TYR A 257 5.33 -9.96 22.04
N TYR A 258 4.58 -8.90 21.72
CA TYR A 258 3.16 -8.78 22.05
C TYR A 258 2.29 -9.76 21.26
N TYR A 259 2.63 -10.02 20.00
CA TYR A 259 1.86 -10.92 19.12
C TYR A 259 2.25 -12.40 19.23
N GLY A 260 3.14 -12.75 20.16
CA GLY A 260 3.44 -14.14 20.53
C GLY A 260 4.90 -14.54 20.36
N ASN A 261 5.28 -15.68 20.95
CA ASN A 261 6.67 -16.14 20.96
C ASN A 261 7.22 -16.53 19.57
N THR A 262 6.33 -16.80 18.62
CA THR A 262 6.64 -17.20 17.24
C THR A 262 6.64 -16.04 16.26
N SER A 263 6.28 -14.83 16.69
CA SER A 263 6.35 -13.64 15.84
C SER A 263 7.82 -13.21 15.66
N GLU A 264 8.05 -12.60 14.50
CA GLU A 264 9.33 -12.11 13.99
C GLU A 264 9.07 -10.78 13.28
N LEU A 265 10.13 -10.07 12.88
CA LEU A 265 9.92 -8.79 12.17
C LEU A 265 9.23 -8.98 10.82
N ALA A 266 9.51 -10.07 10.11
CA ALA A 266 8.85 -10.42 8.85
C ALA A 266 7.41 -10.93 9.02
N THR A 267 6.91 -11.13 10.25
CA THR A 267 5.53 -11.61 10.45
C THR A 267 4.54 -10.64 9.78
N LYS A 268 3.76 -11.19 8.83
CA LYS A 268 2.80 -10.45 8.01
C LYS A 268 3.39 -9.33 7.14
N THR A 269 4.67 -9.42 6.77
CA THR A 269 5.35 -8.49 5.85
C THR A 269 6.50 -9.15 5.08
N MET A 270 7.24 -8.37 4.30
CA MET A 270 8.40 -8.83 3.51
C MET A 270 9.61 -9.14 4.41
N CYS A 271 10.56 -9.93 3.91
CA CYS A 271 11.74 -10.31 4.68
C CYS A 271 12.63 -9.08 4.98
N MET A 272 13.07 -8.93 6.23
CA MET A 272 13.86 -7.75 6.62
C MET A 272 15.24 -7.69 5.94
N LEU A 273 15.80 -8.84 5.56
CA LEU A 273 17.04 -8.93 4.79
C LEU A 273 16.89 -8.50 3.32
N GLY A 274 15.66 -8.23 2.86
CA GLY A 274 15.41 -7.71 1.52
C GLY A 274 16.13 -6.38 1.31
N THR A 275 16.35 -6.01 0.06
CA THR A 275 17.01 -4.77 -0.30
C THR A 275 16.05 -3.78 -0.96
N THR A 276 16.28 -2.50 -0.68
CA THR A 276 15.61 -1.34 -1.28
C THR A 276 16.68 -0.40 -1.84
N LYS A 277 16.25 0.67 -2.50
CA LYS A 277 17.08 1.64 -3.22
C LYS A 277 18.03 0.97 -4.20
N ARG A 278 17.53 -0.03 -4.94
CA ARG A 278 18.32 -0.85 -5.89
C ARG A 278 19.54 -1.50 -5.25
N GLY A 279 19.35 -2.12 -4.07
CA GLY A 279 20.43 -2.82 -3.37
C GLY A 279 21.28 -1.91 -2.45
N GLN A 280 21.00 -0.62 -2.36
CA GLN A 280 21.79 0.32 -1.55
C GLN A 280 21.42 0.34 -0.07
N ASP A 281 20.23 -0.15 0.29
CA ASP A 281 19.74 -0.14 1.67
C ASP A 281 18.98 -1.42 1.99
N LEU A 282 18.91 -1.78 3.26
CA LEU A 282 18.15 -2.93 3.73
C LEU A 282 16.70 -2.54 4.00
N PHE A 283 15.79 -3.43 3.66
CA PHE A 283 14.38 -3.28 4.00
C PHE A 283 14.18 -3.18 5.51
N TYR A 284 15.01 -3.82 6.32
CA TYR A 284 15.09 -3.61 7.77
C TYR A 284 15.12 -2.13 8.19
N ASN A 285 15.86 -1.29 7.46
CA ASN A 285 15.98 0.14 7.75
C ASN A 285 14.83 0.97 7.15
N THR A 286 14.30 0.54 6.01
CA THR A 286 13.34 1.32 5.21
C THR A 286 11.89 0.87 5.36
N LYS A 287 11.63 -0.28 6.00
CA LYS A 287 10.31 -0.91 6.18
C LYS A 287 9.27 0.08 6.66
N ASN A 288 9.57 0.75 7.76
CA ASN A 288 8.69 1.72 8.38
C ASN A 288 8.35 2.88 7.42
N LEU A 289 9.27 3.26 6.53
CA LEU A 289 9.12 4.38 5.60
C LEU A 289 8.33 4.04 4.32
N TYR A 290 7.99 2.76 4.08
CA TYR A 290 7.40 2.31 2.82
C TYR A 290 6.11 3.06 2.46
N GLY A 291 5.11 3.01 3.33
CA GLY A 291 3.83 3.71 3.12
C GLY A 291 3.99 5.24 3.02
N LEU A 292 5.00 5.84 3.66
CA LEU A 292 5.30 7.27 3.50
C LEU A 292 5.84 7.59 2.10
N TYR A 293 6.71 6.74 1.55
CA TYR A 293 7.25 6.92 0.20
C TYR A 293 6.19 6.70 -0.86
N GLU A 294 5.36 5.67 -0.71
CA GLU A 294 4.18 5.46 -1.56
C GLU A 294 3.24 6.67 -1.49
N ALA A 295 2.86 7.12 -0.28
CA ALA A 295 2.01 8.30 -0.10
C ALA A 295 2.53 9.55 -0.81
N LYS A 296 3.85 9.76 -0.81
CA LYS A 296 4.48 10.86 -1.56
C LYS A 296 4.32 10.68 -3.06
N ALA A 297 4.49 9.46 -3.57
CA ALA A 297 4.32 9.13 -4.98
C ALA A 297 2.84 9.26 -5.40
N THR A 298 1.91 8.72 -4.62
CA THR A 298 0.46 8.75 -4.87
C THR A 298 -0.10 10.17 -4.82
N LEU A 299 0.30 11.02 -3.87
CA LEU A 299 -0.14 12.43 -3.87
C LEU A 299 0.36 13.17 -5.11
N LYS A 300 1.60 12.90 -5.54
CA LYS A 300 2.14 13.46 -6.78
C LYS A 300 1.32 12.99 -7.98
N ALA A 301 0.99 11.70 -8.07
CA ALA A 301 0.14 11.15 -9.12
C ALA A 301 -1.25 11.77 -9.12
N LEU A 302 -1.92 11.87 -7.97
CA LEU A 302 -3.24 12.49 -7.84
C LEU A 302 -3.25 13.91 -8.40
N TYR A 303 -2.26 14.72 -8.03
CA TYR A 303 -2.15 16.09 -8.54
C TYR A 303 -1.87 16.13 -10.05
N GLU A 304 -0.94 15.32 -10.55
CA GLU A 304 -0.58 15.30 -11.97
C GLU A 304 -1.71 14.77 -12.87
N VAL A 305 -2.51 13.82 -12.39
CA VAL A 305 -3.60 13.22 -13.15
C VAL A 305 -4.85 14.10 -13.13
N THR A 306 -5.24 14.61 -11.96
CA THR A 306 -6.49 15.37 -11.83
C THR A 306 -6.34 16.86 -12.07
N GLN A 307 -5.12 17.41 -11.97
CA GLN A 307 -4.84 18.85 -11.96
C GLN A 307 -5.66 19.62 -10.90
N LYS A 308 -6.10 18.90 -9.86
CA LYS A 308 -6.92 19.43 -8.75
C LYS A 308 -6.27 19.07 -7.42
N ARG A 309 -6.67 19.81 -6.39
CA ARG A 309 -6.47 19.37 -5.00
C ARG A 309 -7.48 18.26 -4.75
N GLY A 310 -7.03 17.01 -4.70
CA GLY A 310 -7.85 15.87 -4.30
C GLY A 310 -7.65 15.50 -2.82
N ALA A 311 -8.11 14.31 -2.44
CA ALA A 311 -7.81 13.69 -1.14
C ALA A 311 -7.03 12.39 -1.36
N CYS A 312 -5.96 12.20 -0.58
CA CYS A 312 -5.24 10.93 -0.52
C CYS A 312 -5.30 10.41 0.92
N CYS A 313 -5.93 9.25 1.08
CA CYS A 313 -6.13 8.60 2.37
C CYS A 313 -5.17 7.41 2.52
N LEU A 314 -4.56 7.24 3.69
CA LEU A 314 -3.67 6.12 3.98
C LEU A 314 -3.92 5.45 5.32
N LYS A 315 -3.46 4.20 5.45
CA LYS A 315 -3.51 3.40 6.68
C LYS A 315 -2.29 3.61 7.57
N VAL A 316 -1.08 3.54 7.00
CA VAL A 316 0.19 3.61 7.75
C VAL A 316 0.85 4.97 7.58
N TYR A 317 1.23 5.58 8.71
CA TYR A 317 1.81 6.92 8.73
C TYR A 317 3.10 6.96 9.56
N ILE A 318 4.08 7.68 9.01
CA ILE A 318 5.26 8.17 9.73
C ILE A 318 5.26 9.69 9.64
N PRO A 319 5.67 10.40 10.71
CA PRO A 319 5.85 11.85 10.70
C PRO A 319 6.41 12.40 9.39
N GLY A 320 5.61 13.26 8.75
CA GLY A 320 5.89 13.83 7.44
C GLY A 320 4.65 14.42 6.79
N ARG A 321 4.83 15.37 5.86
CA ARG A 321 3.71 15.90 5.05
C ARG A 321 3.07 14.78 4.22
N ARG A 322 1.73 14.81 4.02
CA ARG A 322 1.04 14.78 2.69
C ARG A 322 -0.35 14.13 2.63
N THR A 323 -0.80 13.39 3.63
CA THR A 323 -2.02 12.56 3.50
C THR A 323 -2.96 12.65 4.69
N LEU A 324 -4.22 12.30 4.44
CA LEU A 324 -5.24 12.06 5.47
C LEU A 324 -5.10 10.61 5.96
N ARG A 325 -5.46 10.37 7.22
CA ARG A 325 -5.37 9.05 7.85
C ARG A 325 -6.72 8.65 8.42
N TRP A 326 -7.10 7.40 8.17
CA TRP A 326 -8.17 6.73 8.91
C TRP A 326 -7.56 5.97 10.08
N THR A 327 -8.18 6.05 11.26
CA THR A 327 -7.92 5.07 12.32
C THR A 327 -8.78 3.85 12.01
N LEU A 328 -8.27 2.93 11.19
CA LEU A 328 -8.94 1.64 10.96
C LEU A 328 -8.78 0.79 12.22
N ALA A 329 -9.89 0.54 12.91
CA ALA A 329 -10.08 -0.62 13.76
C ALA A 329 -10.85 -1.64 12.89
N TRP A 330 -10.22 -2.77 12.59
CA TRP A 330 -10.87 -3.92 11.96
C TRP A 330 -11.55 -4.77 13.03
#